data_AF-A0A7R9SXA2-F1
#
_entry.id   AF-A0A7R9SXA2-F1
#
_cell.length_a   1.000
_cell.length_b   1.000
_cell.length_c   1.000
_cell.angle_alpha   90.00
_cell.angle_beta   90.00
_cell.angle_gamma   90.00
#
_symmetry.space_group_name_H-M   'P 1'
#
loop_
_entity.id
_entity.type
_entity.pdbx_description
1 polymer ?
#
loop_
_entity_poly.entity_id
_entity_poly.type
_entity_poly.pdbx_seq_one_letter_code
_entity_poly.pdbx_strand_id
1 'polypeptide(L)'
;HSNASSVPRVLAFGDGGVLAADASIGGAGVVIGKTSPGVASGSWASFGRCGDAPGDQASDDDMCACFDASPDETGSSGTMVVGVPVVSVRVSDSAKGYVVARLCAVRADGTSTRVAWGVADVAGGGDVEIPMSLTSFELTSGCHWRVALSRSYWPFVVASTSNDELPISAGRLTLPGCVESSHFPSDAAIYGESAVPPPSLIAPAVPSTTVGDAAAAEARRTVSVDGSLWNLVEDRGTRVYEATATHPVLSGDRTSSHWSSWSCTEEATRKNDGSDSHTATYKSSHARLGGAGTPPGCMTTELTSTLVSQPSAFKLTTHVKCIGIEGHVVFEKQFSEELSRKH
;
A
#
# COMPACT_ATOMS: atom_id res chain seq x y z
N HIS A 1 -30.21 14.79 -14.34
CA HIS A 1 -29.30 13.88 -13.62
C HIS A 1 -30.13 13.13 -12.59
N SER A 2 -30.47 11.86 -12.86
CA SER A 2 -31.19 11.02 -11.91
C SER A 2 -30.26 10.71 -10.74
N ASN A 3 -30.69 11.01 -9.51
CA ASN A 3 -30.07 10.51 -8.28
C ASN A 3 -30.23 8.99 -8.28
N ALA A 4 -29.26 8.27 -8.87
CA ALA A 4 -29.10 6.85 -8.57
C ALA A 4 -28.78 6.77 -7.07
N SER A 5 -29.72 6.25 -6.29
CA SER A 5 -29.55 6.06 -4.85
C SER A 5 -28.40 5.08 -4.64
N SER A 6 -27.23 5.59 -4.25
CA SER A 6 -26.06 4.78 -3.97
C SER A 6 -26.21 4.16 -2.58
N VAL A 7 -26.97 3.07 -2.49
CA VAL A 7 -27.12 2.33 -1.24
C VAL A 7 -25.82 1.57 -0.98
N PRO A 8 -25.22 1.69 0.22
CA PRO A 8 -24.04 0.91 0.59
C PRO A 8 -24.34 -0.58 0.50
N ARG A 9 -23.45 -1.36 -0.12
CA ARG A 9 -23.54 -2.81 -0.13
C ARG A 9 -22.81 -3.36 1.09
N VAL A 10 -23.49 -4.17 1.89
CA VAL A 10 -22.92 -4.78 3.09
C VAL A 10 -22.81 -6.29 2.88
N LEU A 11 -21.64 -6.85 3.18
CA LEU A 11 -21.36 -8.29 3.13
C LEU A 11 -20.78 -8.72 4.47
N ALA A 12 -21.33 -9.76 5.09
CA ALA A 12 -20.86 -10.32 6.34
C ALA A 12 -19.81 -11.41 6.12
N PHE A 13 -18.97 -11.64 7.11
CA PHE A 13 -17.98 -12.71 7.12
C PHE A 13 -18.63 -14.02 7.55
N GLY A 14 -18.32 -15.09 6.83
CA GLY A 14 -18.82 -16.44 7.04
C GLY A 14 -17.73 -17.47 7.26
N ASP A 15 -18.13 -18.59 7.82
CA ASP A 15 -17.28 -19.78 7.92
C ASP A 15 -16.72 -20.21 6.55
N GLY A 16 -15.51 -20.78 6.56
CA GLY A 16 -14.85 -21.21 5.33
C GLY A 16 -14.34 -20.07 4.44
N GLY A 17 -14.26 -18.85 4.97
CA GLY A 17 -13.80 -17.68 4.20
C GLY A 17 -14.84 -17.13 3.25
N VAL A 18 -16.13 -17.20 3.61
CA VAL A 18 -17.22 -16.67 2.78
C VAL A 18 -17.46 -15.18 3.09
N LEU A 19 -17.76 -14.38 2.07
CA LEU A 19 -18.19 -12.99 2.19
C LEU A 19 -19.55 -12.78 1.52
N ALA A 20 -20.64 -12.80 2.28
CA ALA A 20 -22.01 -12.72 1.74
C ALA A 20 -22.97 -11.97 2.68
N ALA A 21 -24.10 -11.46 2.16
CA ALA A 21 -25.03 -10.63 2.93
C ALA A 21 -25.54 -11.31 4.22
N ASP A 22 -25.83 -12.62 4.14
CA ASP A 22 -26.41 -13.41 5.24
C ASP A 22 -25.39 -14.39 5.88
N ALA A 23 -24.09 -14.16 5.65
CA ALA A 23 -23.04 -14.99 6.22
C ALA A 23 -22.83 -14.71 7.72
N SER A 24 -22.33 -15.70 8.45
CA SER A 24 -21.95 -15.55 9.84
C SER A 24 -20.76 -16.44 10.18
N ILE A 25 -19.86 -15.94 11.02
CA ILE A 25 -18.80 -16.74 11.61
C ILE A 25 -19.41 -17.57 12.76
N GLY A 26 -19.14 -18.88 12.75
CA GLY A 26 -19.58 -19.80 13.78
C GLY A 26 -18.87 -19.58 15.12
N GLY A 27 -19.28 -20.35 16.15
CA GLY A 27 -18.81 -20.16 17.53
C GLY A 27 -17.30 -20.36 17.75
N ALA A 28 -16.57 -20.96 16.80
CA ALA A 28 -15.11 -21.10 16.87
C ALA A 28 -14.36 -19.82 16.49
N GLY A 29 -15.01 -18.86 15.82
CA GLY A 29 -14.36 -17.67 15.30
C GLY A 29 -13.39 -17.96 14.14
N VAL A 30 -12.74 -16.91 13.64
CA VAL A 30 -11.58 -16.98 12.74
C VAL A 30 -10.38 -16.38 13.46
N VAL A 31 -9.23 -17.05 13.41
CA VAL A 31 -8.01 -16.56 14.06
C VAL A 31 -7.09 -15.95 13.02
N ILE A 32 -6.68 -14.69 13.23
CA ILE A 32 -5.59 -14.08 12.46
C ILE A 32 -4.28 -14.16 13.27
N GLY A 33 -3.26 -14.76 12.66
CA GLY A 33 -1.97 -15.00 13.30
C GLY A 33 -0.93 -13.91 13.05
N LYS A 34 0.30 -14.17 13.51
CA LYS A 34 1.49 -13.34 13.34
C LYS A 34 2.27 -13.75 12.10
N THR A 35 1.67 -13.55 10.95
CA THR A 35 2.34 -13.58 9.64
C THR A 35 2.73 -12.15 9.25
N SER A 36 3.66 -12.00 8.30
CA SER A 36 4.12 -10.67 7.85
C SER A 36 3.86 -10.45 6.36
N PRO A 37 2.59 -10.34 5.93
CA PRO A 37 2.27 -9.99 4.55
C PRO A 37 2.71 -8.56 4.24
N GLY A 38 2.83 -8.25 2.96
CA GLY A 38 3.11 -6.92 2.44
C GLY A 38 4.35 -6.83 1.54
N VAL A 39 4.89 -7.97 1.11
CA VAL A 39 5.95 -8.01 0.09
C VAL A 39 5.46 -7.35 -1.21
N ALA A 40 4.17 -7.48 -1.52
CA ALA A 40 3.53 -6.86 -2.69
C ALA A 40 2.85 -5.53 -2.36
N SER A 41 3.14 -4.90 -1.21
CA SER A 41 2.45 -3.69 -0.73
C SER A 41 2.68 -2.41 -1.54
N GLY A 42 3.72 -2.39 -2.39
CA GLY A 42 4.13 -1.17 -3.10
C GLY A 42 4.76 -0.13 -2.17
N SER A 43 4.63 1.15 -2.54
CA SER A 43 5.07 2.29 -1.72
C SER A 43 3.95 2.76 -0.79
N TRP A 44 4.33 3.27 0.39
CA TRP A 44 3.40 3.91 1.33
C TRP A 44 2.79 5.19 0.73
N ALA A 45 3.62 5.97 0.03
CA ALA A 45 3.22 7.18 -0.66
C ALA A 45 3.55 7.04 -2.15
N SER A 46 2.53 6.91 -2.99
CA SER A 46 2.70 6.80 -4.43
C SER A 46 3.01 8.18 -5.04
N PHE A 47 4.09 8.25 -5.83
CA PHE A 47 4.51 9.41 -6.62
C PHE A 47 4.44 9.14 -8.13
N GLY A 48 3.79 8.04 -8.54
CA GLY A 48 3.63 7.65 -9.94
C GLY A 48 4.86 6.97 -10.55
N ARG A 49 5.74 6.39 -9.72
CA ARG A 49 6.95 5.69 -10.14
C ARG A 49 6.71 4.20 -10.26
N CYS A 50 7.56 3.52 -11.05
CA CYS A 50 7.55 2.06 -11.12
C CYS A 50 7.78 1.49 -9.71
N GLY A 51 6.92 0.55 -9.28
CA GLY A 51 6.96 -0.04 -7.94
C GLY A 51 6.17 0.70 -6.87
N ASP A 52 5.61 1.89 -7.17
CA ASP A 52 4.75 2.61 -6.22
C ASP A 52 3.40 1.94 -6.01
N ALA A 53 2.84 1.39 -7.08
CA ALA A 53 1.58 0.65 -7.03
C ALA A 53 1.79 -0.72 -6.35
N PRO A 54 0.78 -1.22 -5.61
CA PRO A 54 0.83 -2.59 -5.12
C PRO A 54 0.95 -3.59 -6.27
N GLY A 55 1.72 -4.66 -6.05
CA GLY A 55 1.79 -5.78 -6.97
C GLY A 55 0.62 -6.75 -6.79
N ASP A 56 0.71 -7.91 -7.45
CA ASP A 56 -0.21 -9.03 -7.20
C ASP A 56 -0.12 -9.48 -5.73
N GLN A 57 -1.26 -9.52 -5.07
CA GLN A 57 -1.38 -9.81 -3.64
C GLN A 57 -1.50 -11.30 -3.34
N ALA A 58 -1.53 -12.20 -4.33
CA ALA A 58 -1.78 -13.63 -4.10
C ALA A 58 -0.88 -14.23 -3.00
N SER A 59 0.42 -13.93 -3.01
CA SER A 59 1.35 -14.41 -1.97
C SER A 59 1.10 -13.78 -0.60
N ASP A 60 0.61 -12.54 -0.56
CA ASP A 60 0.24 -11.86 0.69
C ASP A 60 -1.09 -12.40 1.23
N ASP A 61 -1.99 -12.84 0.35
CA ASP A 61 -3.29 -13.43 0.70
C ASP A 61 -3.11 -14.80 1.38
N ASP A 62 -2.14 -15.60 0.97
CA ASP A 62 -1.80 -16.90 1.60
C ASP A 62 -1.38 -16.77 3.07
N MET A 63 -0.96 -15.58 3.47
CA MET A 63 -0.57 -15.24 4.85
C MET A 63 -1.71 -14.59 5.65
N CYS A 64 -2.88 -14.39 5.06
CA CYS A 64 -4.02 -13.69 5.66
C CYS A 64 -5.21 -14.62 5.89
N ALA A 65 -6.12 -14.22 6.79
CA ALA A 65 -7.47 -14.78 6.77
C ALA A 65 -8.28 -14.07 5.67
N CYS A 66 -8.63 -14.80 4.62
CA CYS A 66 -9.33 -14.28 3.46
C CYS A 66 -10.82 -14.63 3.48
N PHE A 67 -11.66 -13.66 3.11
CA PHE A 67 -13.10 -13.82 2.93
C PHE A 67 -13.49 -13.38 1.51
N ASP A 68 -14.06 -14.30 0.74
CA ASP A 68 -14.33 -14.14 -0.68
C ASP A 68 -15.83 -14.04 -0.96
N ALA A 69 -16.19 -13.02 -1.73
CA ALA A 69 -17.55 -12.87 -2.24
C ALA A 69 -17.76 -13.80 -3.43
N SER A 70 -19.04 -14.06 -3.74
CA SER A 70 -19.36 -14.62 -5.05
C SER A 70 -18.87 -13.68 -6.17
N PRO A 71 -18.42 -14.24 -7.31
CA PRO A 71 -18.09 -13.45 -8.50
C PRO A 71 -19.20 -12.48 -8.88
N ASP A 72 -18.81 -11.34 -9.44
CA ASP A 72 -19.73 -10.35 -9.94
C ASP A 72 -20.35 -10.83 -11.26
N GLU A 73 -21.64 -11.16 -11.21
CA GLU A 73 -22.44 -11.67 -12.31
C GLU A 73 -23.29 -10.57 -12.98
N THR A 74 -22.96 -9.28 -12.79
CA THR A 74 -23.66 -8.14 -13.44
C THR A 74 -23.57 -8.10 -14.97
N GLY A 75 -23.02 -9.14 -15.61
CA GLY A 75 -23.05 -9.33 -17.05
C GLY A 75 -21.96 -8.54 -17.79
N SER A 76 -22.32 -7.81 -18.85
CA SER A 76 -21.33 -7.07 -19.65
C SER A 76 -20.81 -5.78 -19.00
N SER A 77 -21.34 -5.39 -17.84
CA SER A 77 -20.92 -4.22 -17.06
C SER A 77 -20.42 -4.66 -15.70
N GLY A 78 -19.38 -4.02 -15.16
CA GLY A 78 -18.93 -4.24 -13.78
C GLY A 78 -19.72 -3.43 -12.76
N THR A 79 -19.33 -3.58 -11.49
CA THR A 79 -19.78 -2.73 -10.38
C THR A 79 -18.69 -1.73 -10.01
N MET A 80 -18.98 -0.44 -10.12
CA MET A 80 -18.13 0.62 -9.60
C MET A 80 -18.37 0.80 -8.09
N VAL A 81 -17.29 0.90 -7.32
CA VAL A 81 -17.28 1.29 -5.91
C VAL A 81 -16.60 2.64 -5.78
N VAL A 82 -17.30 3.64 -5.24
CA VAL A 82 -16.75 4.98 -5.02
C VAL A 82 -16.95 5.39 -3.56
N GLY A 83 -15.85 5.65 -2.85
CA GLY A 83 -15.87 6.13 -1.48
C GLY A 83 -14.84 5.44 -0.59
N VAL A 84 -15.08 5.47 0.71
CA VAL A 84 -14.21 4.84 1.73
C VAL A 84 -14.83 3.51 2.18
N PRO A 85 -14.31 2.35 1.72
CA PRO A 85 -14.73 1.07 2.25
C PRO A 85 -14.41 0.96 3.74
N VAL A 86 -15.26 0.25 4.47
CA VAL A 86 -15.06 0.01 5.91
C VAL A 86 -15.19 -1.48 6.16
N VAL A 87 -14.21 -2.07 6.83
CA VAL A 87 -14.36 -3.38 7.45
C VAL A 87 -14.65 -3.18 8.93
N SER A 88 -15.65 -3.86 9.46
CA SER A 88 -15.86 -3.93 10.91
C SER A 88 -15.60 -5.35 11.37
N VAL A 89 -14.92 -5.52 12.50
CA VAL A 89 -14.66 -6.82 13.13
C VAL A 89 -15.03 -6.80 14.59
N ARG A 90 -15.43 -7.96 15.13
CA ARG A 90 -15.67 -8.14 16.57
C ARG A 90 -14.57 -8.96 17.21
N VAL A 91 -13.92 -8.37 18.20
CA VAL A 91 -12.80 -8.93 18.97
C VAL A 91 -13.12 -8.97 20.46
N SER A 92 -12.35 -9.71 21.25
CA SER A 92 -12.51 -9.71 22.71
C SER A 92 -12.13 -8.37 23.33
N ASP A 93 -12.77 -7.97 24.44
CA ASP A 93 -12.44 -6.75 25.21
C ASP A 93 -10.97 -6.69 25.68
N SER A 94 -10.36 -7.86 25.81
CA SER A 94 -8.95 -8.03 26.18
C SER A 94 -7.97 -7.91 25.01
N ALA A 95 -8.45 -7.76 23.77
CA ALA A 95 -7.62 -7.71 22.56
C ALA A 95 -6.62 -6.54 22.59
N LYS A 96 -5.46 -6.76 21.97
CA LYS A 96 -4.35 -5.80 21.89
C LYS A 96 -3.68 -5.85 20.52
N GLY A 97 -3.06 -4.73 20.15
CA GLY A 97 -2.34 -4.57 18.89
C GLY A 97 -3.25 -4.00 17.80
N TYR A 98 -3.05 -4.46 16.58
CA TYR A 98 -3.74 -3.91 15.41
C TYR A 98 -4.36 -5.02 14.57
N VAL A 99 -5.35 -4.63 13.79
CA VAL A 99 -5.87 -5.42 12.68
C VAL A 99 -5.70 -4.59 11.40
N VAL A 100 -5.13 -5.21 10.38
CA VAL A 100 -5.04 -4.65 9.03
C VAL A 100 -6.07 -5.38 8.17
N ALA A 101 -6.79 -4.61 7.35
CA ALA A 101 -7.70 -5.14 6.35
C ALA A 101 -7.30 -4.65 4.96
N ARG A 102 -7.22 -5.57 4.00
CA ARG A 102 -7.07 -5.27 2.57
C ARG A 102 -8.34 -5.66 1.83
N LEU A 103 -8.84 -4.78 0.99
CA LEU A 103 -9.86 -5.07 -0.01
C LEU A 103 -9.16 -5.34 -1.34
N CYS A 104 -9.36 -6.53 -1.89
CA CYS A 104 -8.76 -6.94 -3.16
C CYS A 104 -9.85 -7.31 -4.18
N ALA A 105 -9.59 -6.98 -5.44
CA ALA A 105 -10.34 -7.48 -6.58
C ALA A 105 -9.61 -8.68 -7.15
N VAL A 106 -10.24 -9.85 -7.10
CA VAL A 106 -9.62 -11.12 -7.47
C VAL A 106 -10.21 -11.61 -8.78
N ARG A 107 -9.34 -11.91 -9.74
CA ARG A 107 -9.70 -12.44 -11.05
C ARG A 107 -9.90 -13.95 -10.99
N ALA A 108 -10.55 -14.52 -12.01
CA ALA A 108 -10.79 -15.96 -12.10
C ALA A 108 -9.51 -16.81 -12.17
N ASP A 109 -8.39 -16.24 -12.60
CA ASP A 109 -7.06 -16.88 -12.62
C ASP A 109 -6.34 -16.81 -11.27
N GLY A 110 -6.91 -16.16 -10.26
CA GLY A 110 -6.35 -16.01 -8.92
C GLY A 110 -5.52 -14.74 -8.71
N THR A 111 -5.29 -13.91 -9.75
CA THR A 111 -4.58 -12.64 -9.58
C THR A 111 -5.37 -11.71 -8.66
N SER A 112 -4.71 -11.19 -7.63
CA SER A 112 -5.33 -10.41 -6.55
C SER A 112 -4.83 -8.97 -6.58
N THR A 113 -5.69 -8.02 -6.94
CA THR A 113 -5.34 -6.59 -7.04
C THR A 113 -5.79 -5.86 -5.78
N ARG A 114 -4.86 -5.25 -5.03
CA ARG A 114 -5.22 -4.43 -3.86
C ARG A 114 -5.94 -3.14 -4.30
N VAL A 115 -7.19 -2.98 -3.89
CA VAL A 115 -8.04 -1.83 -4.21
C VAL A 115 -8.03 -0.79 -3.11
N ALA A 116 -8.10 -1.24 -1.87
CA ALA A 116 -8.05 -0.38 -0.70
C ALA A 116 -7.47 -1.14 0.49
N TRP A 117 -6.95 -0.42 1.48
CA TRP A 117 -6.52 -1.05 2.73
C TRP A 117 -6.61 -0.06 3.90
N GLY A 118 -6.62 -0.59 5.12
CA GLY A 118 -6.65 0.21 6.34
C GLY A 118 -6.16 -0.57 7.55
N VAL A 119 -5.90 0.13 8.65
CA VAL A 119 -5.44 -0.44 9.92
C VAL A 119 -6.16 0.23 11.08
N ALA A 120 -6.50 -0.55 12.12
CA ALA A 120 -7.09 -0.04 13.35
C ALA A 120 -6.47 -0.69 14.59
N ASP A 121 -6.38 0.07 15.68
CA ASP A 121 -6.05 -0.44 17.01
C ASP A 121 -7.24 -1.21 17.57
N VAL A 122 -7.00 -2.39 18.15
CA VAL A 122 -8.04 -3.23 18.75
C VAL A 122 -8.13 -3.04 20.27
N ALA A 123 -7.39 -2.09 20.84
CA ALA A 123 -7.42 -1.79 22.26
C ALA A 123 -8.83 -1.38 22.72
N GLY A 124 -9.34 -2.09 23.73
CA GLY A 124 -10.69 -1.90 24.25
C GLY A 124 -11.69 -2.93 23.72
N GLY A 125 -11.32 -3.64 22.65
CA GLY A 125 -12.09 -4.73 22.04
C GLY A 125 -13.48 -4.33 21.55
N GLY A 126 -14.39 -5.30 21.50
CA GLY A 126 -15.74 -5.10 20.97
C GLY A 126 -15.76 -4.99 19.45
N ASP A 127 -16.60 -4.08 18.94
CA ASP A 127 -16.72 -3.80 17.50
C ASP A 127 -15.70 -2.74 17.09
N VAL A 128 -14.73 -3.14 16.25
CA VAL A 128 -13.67 -2.28 15.73
C VAL A 128 -13.94 -1.99 14.26
N GLU A 129 -13.99 -0.71 13.90
CA GLU A 129 -14.07 -0.28 12.51
C GLU A 129 -12.69 0.03 11.95
N ILE A 130 -12.45 -0.43 10.72
CA ILE A 130 -11.22 -0.26 9.95
C ILE A 130 -11.59 0.48 8.67
N PRO A 131 -11.62 1.82 8.69
CA PRO A 131 -11.75 2.62 7.48
C PRO A 131 -10.55 2.38 6.58
N MET A 132 -10.79 2.18 5.29
CA MET A 132 -9.74 1.98 4.31
C MET A 132 -9.40 3.27 3.55
N SER A 133 -8.43 3.19 2.65
CA SER A 133 -8.16 4.27 1.69
C SER A 133 -9.39 4.55 0.79
N LEU A 134 -9.64 5.83 0.51
CA LEU A 134 -10.61 6.28 -0.49
C LEU A 134 -10.30 5.59 -1.83
N THR A 135 -11.33 5.03 -2.47
CA THR A 135 -11.19 4.32 -3.73
C THR A 135 -12.29 4.69 -4.72
N SER A 136 -11.96 4.55 -5.99
CA SER A 136 -12.88 4.55 -7.13
C SER A 136 -12.43 3.39 -8.01
N PHE A 137 -13.12 2.26 -7.92
CA PHE A 137 -12.67 1.03 -8.57
C PHE A 137 -13.83 0.27 -9.17
N GLU A 138 -13.67 -0.14 -10.42
CA GLU A 138 -14.59 -1.03 -11.11
C GLU A 138 -14.20 -2.49 -10.86
N LEU A 139 -15.08 -3.23 -10.19
CA LEU A 139 -14.99 -4.68 -10.19
C LEU A 139 -15.59 -5.18 -11.50
N THR A 140 -14.73 -5.63 -12.41
CA THR A 140 -15.15 -6.21 -13.70
C THR A 140 -15.89 -7.52 -13.50
N SER A 141 -16.88 -7.81 -14.33
CA SER A 141 -17.64 -9.06 -14.26
C SER A 141 -16.72 -10.30 -14.28
N GLY A 142 -17.12 -11.32 -13.51
CA GLY A 142 -16.35 -12.54 -13.28
C GLY A 142 -15.24 -12.40 -12.24
N CYS A 143 -14.91 -11.18 -11.79
CA CYS A 143 -14.04 -10.96 -10.63
C CYS A 143 -14.87 -10.94 -9.33
N HIS A 144 -14.22 -11.15 -8.19
CA HIS A 144 -14.87 -11.06 -6.89
C HIS A 144 -14.11 -10.15 -5.92
N TRP A 145 -14.81 -9.68 -4.90
CA TRP A 145 -14.21 -9.00 -3.77
C TRP A 145 -13.64 -10.01 -2.77
N ARG A 146 -12.41 -9.76 -2.32
CA ARG A 146 -11.76 -10.42 -1.20
C ARG A 146 -11.47 -9.43 -0.09
N VAL A 147 -11.77 -9.79 1.14
CA VAL A 147 -11.21 -9.13 2.33
C VAL A 147 -10.11 -10.02 2.91
N ALA A 148 -8.89 -9.50 2.99
CA ALA A 148 -7.77 -10.19 3.63
C ALA A 148 -7.41 -9.49 4.95
N LEU A 149 -7.45 -10.23 6.05
CA LEU A 149 -7.13 -9.74 7.39
C LEU A 149 -5.76 -10.24 7.87
N SER A 150 -4.99 -9.35 8.49
CA SER A 150 -3.70 -9.67 9.12
C SER A 150 -3.43 -8.82 10.35
N ARG A 151 -2.41 -9.20 11.14
CA ARG A 151 -1.92 -8.43 12.30
C ARG A 151 -0.75 -7.51 11.98
N SER A 152 -0.26 -7.55 10.75
CA SER A 152 0.79 -6.69 10.22
C SER A 152 0.60 -6.50 8.73
N TYR A 153 1.29 -5.52 8.18
CA TYR A 153 1.37 -5.31 6.75
C TYR A 153 2.68 -4.60 6.43
N TRP A 154 3.77 -5.37 6.43
CA TRP A 154 5.11 -4.82 6.36
C TRP A 154 5.39 -4.26 4.95
N PRO A 155 6.07 -3.10 4.81
CA PRO A 155 6.72 -2.31 5.86
C PRO A 155 5.78 -1.29 6.55
N PHE A 156 4.53 -1.18 6.11
CA PHE A 156 3.62 -0.13 6.55
C PHE A 156 3.18 -0.30 8.01
N VAL A 157 2.95 -1.53 8.43
CA VAL A 157 2.51 -1.89 9.77
C VAL A 157 3.36 -3.06 10.25
N VAL A 158 4.19 -2.81 11.26
CA VAL A 158 5.00 -3.86 11.90
C VAL A 158 4.09 -4.75 12.76
N ALA A 159 4.42 -6.05 12.82
CA ALA A 159 3.70 -6.98 13.67
C ALA A 159 3.75 -6.56 15.15
N SER A 160 2.59 -6.56 15.81
CA SER A 160 2.53 -6.33 17.25
C SER A 160 3.31 -7.40 18.02
N THR A 161 4.00 -6.99 19.08
CA THR A 161 4.65 -7.90 20.03
C THR A 161 3.67 -8.57 21.01
N SER A 162 2.42 -8.09 21.08
CA SER A 162 1.37 -8.61 21.97
C SER A 162 0.41 -9.54 21.21
N ASN A 163 0.13 -10.71 21.80
CA ASN A 163 -0.73 -11.79 21.30
C ASN A 163 -0.43 -12.23 19.86
N ASP A 164 0.19 -13.41 19.72
CA ASP A 164 0.54 -14.03 18.43
C ASP A 164 -0.70 -14.37 17.58
N GLU A 165 -1.88 -14.41 18.20
CA GLU A 165 -3.17 -14.71 17.57
C GLU A 165 -4.24 -13.71 18.02
N LEU A 166 -5.12 -13.32 17.08
CA LEU A 166 -6.31 -12.52 17.35
C LEU A 166 -7.56 -13.24 16.82
N PRO A 167 -8.40 -13.78 17.71
CA PRO A 167 -9.70 -14.31 17.33
C PRO A 167 -10.66 -13.19 16.91
N ILE A 168 -11.34 -13.38 15.78
CA ILE A 168 -12.42 -12.58 15.23
C ILE A 168 -13.71 -13.39 15.33
N SER A 169 -14.71 -12.87 16.03
CA SER A 169 -15.99 -13.57 16.25
C SER A 169 -17.09 -13.15 15.28
N ALA A 170 -16.94 -12.00 14.63
CA ALA A 170 -17.82 -11.52 13.58
C ALA A 170 -17.08 -10.49 12.72
N GLY A 171 -17.54 -10.28 11.50
CA GLY A 171 -17.11 -9.11 10.72
C GLY A 171 -17.99 -8.84 9.52
N ARG A 172 -17.80 -7.66 8.93
CA ARG A 172 -18.53 -7.17 7.77
C ARG A 172 -17.65 -6.26 6.92
N LEU A 173 -17.88 -6.28 5.61
CA LEU A 173 -17.43 -5.27 4.65
C LEU A 173 -18.61 -4.38 4.29
N THR A 174 -18.41 -3.07 4.36
CA THR A 174 -19.31 -2.05 3.81
C THR A 174 -18.65 -1.40 2.61
N LEU A 175 -19.22 -1.61 1.43
CA LEU A 175 -18.83 -0.96 0.18
C LEU A 175 -19.72 0.28 -0.04
N PRO A 176 -19.14 1.49 -0.07
CA PRO A 176 -19.89 2.71 -0.34
C PRO A 176 -20.08 2.93 -1.83
N GLY A 177 -21.10 3.72 -2.19
CA GLY A 177 -21.17 4.28 -3.54
C GLY A 177 -21.21 3.22 -4.64
N CYS A 178 -21.87 2.08 -4.41
CA CYS A 178 -21.98 1.03 -5.41
C CYS A 178 -22.92 1.47 -6.53
N VAL A 179 -22.40 1.49 -7.76
CA VAL A 179 -23.15 1.89 -8.96
C VAL A 179 -22.75 0.95 -10.10
N GLU A 180 -23.70 0.56 -10.96
CA GLU A 180 -23.35 -0.15 -12.19
C GLU A 180 -22.45 0.73 -13.07
N SER A 181 -21.38 0.15 -13.63
CA SER A 181 -20.42 0.89 -14.46
C SER A 181 -21.06 1.52 -15.70
N SER A 182 -22.17 0.95 -16.18
CA SER A 182 -22.99 1.47 -17.29
C SER A 182 -23.51 2.89 -17.06
N HIS A 183 -23.55 3.36 -15.81
CA HIS A 183 -23.93 4.73 -15.46
C HIS A 183 -22.82 5.76 -15.70
N PHE A 184 -21.57 5.31 -15.90
CA PHE A 184 -20.45 6.19 -16.24
C PHE A 184 -20.31 6.29 -17.78
N PRO A 185 -19.94 7.47 -18.30
CA PRO A 185 -19.68 7.62 -19.73
C PRO A 185 -18.52 6.71 -20.13
N SER A 186 -18.64 6.04 -21.28
CA SER A 186 -17.56 5.21 -21.83
C SER A 186 -16.26 6.00 -22.01
N ASP A 187 -15.11 5.33 -21.98
CA ASP A 187 -13.81 5.96 -22.28
C ASP A 187 -13.82 6.77 -23.58
N ALA A 188 -14.48 6.27 -24.63
CA ALA A 188 -14.64 6.97 -25.91
C ALA A 188 -15.41 8.30 -25.78
N ALA A 189 -16.33 8.40 -24.83
CA ALA A 189 -17.09 9.62 -24.54
C ALA A 189 -16.28 10.62 -23.68
N ILE A 190 -15.36 10.13 -22.84
CA ILE A 190 -14.50 10.97 -21.98
C ILE A 190 -13.28 11.47 -22.75
N TYR A 191 -12.60 10.58 -23.45
CA TYR A 191 -11.31 10.84 -24.08
C TYR A 191 -11.39 10.98 -25.61
N GLY A 192 -12.53 10.64 -26.23
CA GLY A 192 -12.75 10.62 -27.68
C GLY A 192 -12.48 9.25 -28.31
N GLU A 193 -13.11 8.96 -29.46
CA GLU A 193 -13.05 7.65 -30.13
C GLU A 193 -11.62 7.17 -30.49
N SER A 194 -10.67 8.09 -30.60
CA SER A 194 -9.26 7.81 -30.90
C SER A 194 -8.34 7.83 -29.68
N ALA A 195 -8.86 8.11 -28.49
CA ALA A 195 -8.05 8.07 -27.31
C ALA A 195 -7.81 6.64 -26.87
N VAL A 196 -6.54 6.26 -26.83
CA VAL A 196 -6.09 5.12 -26.06
C VAL A 196 -6.17 5.57 -24.60
N PRO A 197 -7.00 4.94 -23.73
CA PRO A 197 -6.96 5.25 -22.32
C PRO A 197 -5.51 5.13 -21.84
N PRO A 198 -5.05 6.00 -20.92
CA PRO A 198 -3.71 5.85 -20.37
C PRO A 198 -3.57 4.38 -19.92
N PRO A 199 -2.48 3.69 -20.30
CA PRO A 199 -2.32 2.29 -19.98
C PRO A 199 -2.65 2.09 -18.50
N SER A 200 -3.54 1.15 -18.22
CA SER A 200 -3.98 0.86 -16.86
C SER A 200 -2.74 0.88 -15.95
N LEU A 201 -2.75 1.71 -14.91
CA LEU A 201 -1.63 1.81 -13.95
C LEU A 201 -1.44 0.52 -13.14
N ILE A 202 -2.09 -0.58 -13.52
CA ILE A 202 -1.56 -1.93 -13.30
C ILE A 202 -0.28 -2.00 -14.14
N ALA A 203 0.80 -1.48 -13.58
CA ALA A 203 2.12 -1.61 -14.17
C ALA A 203 2.28 -3.09 -14.59
N PRO A 204 2.70 -3.38 -15.84
CA PRO A 204 2.95 -4.75 -16.25
C PRO A 204 3.82 -5.40 -15.18
N ALA A 205 3.49 -6.65 -14.81
CA ALA A 205 4.20 -7.37 -13.77
C ALA A 205 5.69 -7.20 -13.99
N VAL A 206 6.31 -6.40 -13.13
CA VAL A 206 7.71 -6.08 -13.33
C VAL A 206 8.48 -7.36 -13.06
N PRO A 207 9.37 -7.80 -13.97
CA PRO A 207 10.22 -8.94 -13.70
C PRO A 207 10.95 -8.69 -12.38
N SER A 208 10.58 -9.46 -11.37
CA SER A 208 11.17 -9.39 -10.06
C SER A 208 11.61 -10.77 -9.62
N THR A 209 12.85 -10.89 -9.21
CA THR A 209 13.40 -12.11 -8.64
C THR A 209 13.54 -11.91 -7.14
N THR A 210 12.78 -12.67 -6.36
CA THR A 210 13.05 -12.81 -4.93
C THR A 210 14.21 -13.79 -4.76
N VAL A 211 15.32 -13.32 -4.21
CA VAL A 211 16.51 -14.07 -3.85
C VAL A 211 16.49 -14.28 -2.33
N GLY A 212 16.16 -15.50 -1.90
CA GLY A 212 16.02 -15.86 -0.48
C GLY A 212 14.67 -16.54 -0.19
N ASP A 213 14.54 -17.12 1.00
CA ASP A 213 13.27 -17.63 1.50
C ASP A 213 12.39 -16.46 1.97
N ALA A 214 11.15 -16.36 1.51
CA ALA A 214 10.20 -15.33 1.94
C ALA A 214 9.91 -15.36 3.45
N ALA A 215 10.16 -16.51 4.10
CA ALA A 215 10.08 -16.67 5.56
C ALA A 215 11.41 -16.37 6.29
N ALA A 216 12.51 -16.13 5.58
CA ALA A 216 13.81 -15.83 6.18
C ALA A 216 13.80 -14.44 6.84
N ALA A 217 14.73 -14.25 7.78
CA ALA A 217 14.93 -12.97 8.45
C ALA A 217 15.46 -11.85 7.53
N GLU A 218 15.88 -12.20 6.31
CA GLU A 218 16.35 -11.32 5.25
C GLU A 218 15.83 -11.86 3.91
N ALA A 219 14.90 -11.14 3.26
CA ALA A 219 14.46 -11.43 1.89
C ALA A 219 14.99 -10.34 0.96
N ARG A 220 15.61 -10.72 -0.16
CA ARG A 220 16.08 -9.76 -1.17
C ARG A 220 15.20 -9.86 -2.40
N ARG A 221 14.62 -8.76 -2.88
CA ARG A 221 13.90 -8.73 -4.14
C ARG A 221 14.60 -7.78 -5.11
N THR A 222 15.04 -8.32 -6.25
CA THR A 222 15.56 -7.51 -7.34
C THR A 222 14.45 -7.28 -8.34
N VAL A 223 14.05 -6.03 -8.53
CA VAL A 223 13.07 -5.62 -9.55
C VAL A 223 13.84 -4.93 -10.68
N SER A 224 13.63 -5.31 -11.95
CA SER A 224 14.31 -4.68 -13.08
C SER A 224 13.32 -4.11 -14.10
N VAL A 225 13.40 -2.80 -14.39
CA VAL A 225 12.62 -2.11 -15.44
C VAL A 225 13.54 -1.16 -16.20
N ASP A 226 13.59 -1.25 -17.53
CA ASP A 226 14.19 -0.22 -18.41
C ASP A 226 15.57 0.30 -17.96
N GLY A 227 16.49 -0.61 -17.60
CA GLY A 227 17.84 -0.27 -17.14
C GLY A 227 17.94 0.21 -15.69
N SER A 228 16.82 0.22 -14.96
CA SER A 228 16.76 0.47 -13.52
C SER A 228 16.80 -0.85 -12.75
N LEU A 229 17.79 -0.97 -11.87
CA LEU A 229 17.86 -2.04 -10.87
C LEU A 229 17.32 -1.50 -9.54
N TRP A 230 16.43 -2.28 -8.95
CA TRP A 230 15.88 -2.06 -7.63
C TRP A 230 16.30 -3.20 -6.73
N ASN A 231 17.13 -2.93 -5.74
CA ASN A 231 17.41 -3.91 -4.70
C ASN A 231 16.55 -3.58 -3.49
N LEU A 232 15.61 -4.47 -3.19
CA LEU A 232 14.81 -4.43 -1.99
C LEU A 232 15.43 -5.44 -1.02
N VAL A 233 16.01 -4.96 0.08
CA VAL A 233 16.45 -5.82 1.19
C VAL A 233 15.42 -5.66 2.29
N GLU A 234 14.74 -6.75 2.63
CA GLU A 234 13.71 -6.84 3.65
C GLU A 234 14.31 -7.61 4.83
N ASP A 235 14.83 -6.92 5.84
CA ASP A 235 15.12 -7.53 7.14
C ASP A 235 14.05 -7.12 8.16
N ARG A 236 13.96 -7.86 9.29
CA ARG A 236 13.01 -7.60 10.38
C ARG A 236 13.28 -6.26 11.11
N GLY A 237 13.17 -5.14 10.40
CA GLY A 237 13.40 -3.80 10.91
C GLY A 237 13.75 -2.76 9.86
N THR A 238 14.25 -3.16 8.68
CA THR A 238 14.80 -2.26 7.67
C THR A 238 14.32 -2.63 6.26
N ARG A 239 13.74 -1.66 5.54
CA ARG A 239 13.48 -1.73 4.09
C ARG A 239 14.41 -0.77 3.37
N VAL A 240 15.34 -1.28 2.58
CA VAL A 240 16.19 -0.46 1.70
C VAL A 240 15.66 -0.55 0.28
N TYR A 241 15.31 0.58 -0.31
CA TYR A 241 15.09 0.73 -1.74
C TYR A 241 16.31 1.43 -2.33
N GLU A 242 16.98 0.77 -3.26
CA GLU A 242 18.04 1.40 -4.04
C GLU A 242 17.65 1.38 -5.51
N ALA A 243 17.38 2.57 -6.08
CA ALA A 243 16.96 2.72 -7.47
C ALA A 243 18.00 3.56 -8.23
N THR A 244 18.63 2.95 -9.23
CA THR A 244 19.51 3.67 -10.16
C THR A 244 18.83 3.73 -11.52
N ALA A 245 18.35 4.91 -11.92
CA ALA A 245 17.77 5.11 -13.25
C ALA A 245 18.73 5.93 -14.12
N THR A 246 19.03 5.44 -15.32
CA THR A 246 19.80 6.18 -16.33
C THR A 246 18.86 6.55 -17.46
N HIS A 247 18.47 7.83 -17.57
CA HIS A 247 17.63 8.31 -18.66
C HIS A 247 18.46 9.06 -19.71
N PRO A 248 18.64 8.54 -20.93
CA PRO A 248 19.02 9.37 -22.06
C PRO A 248 17.79 10.21 -22.46
N VAL A 249 17.91 11.54 -22.48
CA VAL A 249 16.80 12.42 -22.87
C VAL A 249 17.21 13.26 -24.10
N LEU A 250 16.41 13.07 -25.17
CA LEU A 250 16.23 13.82 -26.43
C LEU A 250 17.17 13.53 -27.61
N SER A 251 16.55 13.25 -28.76
CA SER A 251 17.16 13.18 -30.08
C SER A 251 17.52 14.57 -30.62
N GLY A 252 18.80 14.80 -30.94
CA GLY A 252 19.35 16.01 -31.56
C GLY A 252 20.85 16.17 -31.23
N ASP A 253 21.57 17.03 -31.97
CA ASP A 253 23.04 17.26 -31.89
C ASP A 253 23.57 17.86 -30.55
N ARG A 254 22.81 17.75 -29.46
CA ARG A 254 23.24 18.13 -28.11
C ARG A 254 22.85 17.03 -27.11
N THR A 255 23.75 16.09 -26.89
CA THR A 255 23.63 15.09 -25.82
C THR A 255 24.02 15.74 -24.48
N SER A 256 23.07 15.90 -23.56
CA SER A 256 23.37 16.08 -22.13
C SER A 256 22.93 14.82 -21.40
N SER A 257 23.88 14.11 -20.81
CA SER A 257 23.58 12.94 -19.98
C SER A 257 23.23 13.40 -18.57
N HIS A 258 22.08 12.95 -18.07
CA HIS A 258 21.64 13.18 -16.70
C HIS A 258 21.58 11.85 -15.99
N TRP A 259 22.05 11.83 -14.76
CA TRP A 259 22.00 10.68 -13.88
C TRP A 259 21.25 11.07 -12.62
N SER A 260 20.29 10.25 -12.20
CA SER A 260 19.59 10.43 -10.94
C SER A 260 19.54 9.10 -10.20
N SER A 261 20.09 9.07 -9.00
CA SER A 261 19.87 7.97 -8.06
C SER A 261 18.95 8.43 -6.94
N TRP A 262 18.20 7.49 -6.42
CA TRP A 262 17.36 7.74 -5.27
C TRP A 262 17.31 6.47 -4.43
N SER A 263 17.33 6.66 -3.13
CA SER A 263 17.16 5.60 -2.17
C SER A 263 16.15 6.04 -1.12
N CYS A 264 15.34 5.10 -0.68
CA CYS A 264 14.57 5.26 0.55
C CYS A 264 15.04 4.17 1.50
N THR A 265 15.38 4.54 2.72
CA THR A 265 15.65 3.59 3.80
C THR A 265 14.58 3.80 4.85
N GLU A 266 13.74 2.80 5.06
CA GLU A 266 12.70 2.81 6.09
C GLU A 266 13.13 1.90 7.23
N GLU A 267 13.13 2.42 8.45
CA GLU A 267 13.49 1.71 9.67
C GLU A 267 12.33 1.82 10.66
N ALA A 268 11.89 0.69 11.21
CA ALA A 268 10.84 0.68 12.22
C ALA A 268 11.32 -0.03 13.49
N THR A 269 11.18 0.63 14.63
CA THR A 269 11.69 0.16 15.92
C THR A 269 10.65 0.35 17.02
N ARG A 270 10.38 -0.70 17.78
CA ARG A 270 9.63 -0.62 19.05
C ARG A 270 10.59 -0.44 20.21
N LYS A 271 10.36 0.58 21.04
CA LYS A 271 11.18 0.89 22.22
C LYS A 271 10.62 0.23 23.48
N ASN A 272 11.46 0.07 24.50
CA ASN A 272 11.09 -0.53 25.79
C ASN A 272 10.01 0.25 26.56
N ASP A 273 9.82 1.53 26.23
CA ASP A 273 8.77 2.38 26.81
C ASP A 273 7.40 2.20 26.13
N GLY A 274 7.27 1.25 25.19
CA GLY A 274 6.04 0.96 24.46
C GLY A 274 5.77 1.91 23.30
N SER A 275 6.69 2.82 22.98
CA SER A 275 6.58 3.66 21.78
C SER A 275 7.08 2.93 20.53
N ASP A 276 6.41 3.17 19.41
CA ASP A 276 6.82 2.71 18.08
C ASP A 276 7.37 3.89 17.31
N SER A 277 8.55 3.76 16.72
CA SER A 277 9.09 4.77 15.80
C SER A 277 9.28 4.17 14.42
N HIS A 278 8.80 4.88 13.41
CA HIS A 278 9.06 4.62 12.00
C HIS A 278 9.83 5.80 11.41
N THR A 279 11.03 5.54 10.89
CA THR A 279 11.90 6.53 10.25
C THR A 279 12.04 6.19 8.78
N ALA A 280 11.66 7.09 7.91
CA ALA A 280 11.92 6.99 6.48
C ALA A 280 12.96 8.06 6.09
N THR A 281 14.10 7.60 5.59
CA THR A 281 15.18 8.43 5.05
C THR A 281 15.17 8.34 3.54
N TYR A 282 14.70 9.39 2.89
CA TYR A 282 14.74 9.58 1.46
C TYR A 282 16.01 10.32 1.07
N LYS A 283 16.83 9.73 0.21
CA LYS A 283 17.97 10.38 -0.39
C LYS A 283 17.79 10.40 -1.89
N SER A 284 18.00 11.55 -2.51
CA SER A 284 18.04 11.69 -3.96
C SER A 284 19.30 12.43 -4.35
N SER A 285 20.02 11.90 -5.32
CA SER A 285 21.20 12.53 -5.92
C SER A 285 20.92 12.72 -7.40
N HIS A 286 21.03 13.96 -7.85
CA HIS A 286 20.89 14.34 -9.25
C HIS A 286 22.24 14.83 -9.73
N ALA A 287 22.84 14.10 -10.66
CA ALA A 287 24.06 14.51 -11.34
C ALA A 287 23.77 14.87 -12.80
N ARG A 288 24.34 15.99 -13.24
CA ARG A 288 24.51 16.28 -14.66
C ARG A 288 25.90 15.77 -15.04
N LEU A 289 25.95 14.82 -15.97
CA LEU A 289 27.19 14.41 -16.61
C LEU A 289 27.51 15.49 -17.66
N GLY A 290 28.70 16.08 -17.57
CA GLY A 290 29.07 17.25 -18.39
C GLY A 290 28.99 16.98 -19.90
N GLY A 291 28.64 18.02 -20.67
CA GLY A 291 28.56 18.03 -22.13
C GLY A 291 28.86 19.43 -22.67
N ALA A 292 29.12 19.57 -23.98
CA ALA A 292 29.62 20.77 -24.69
C ALA A 292 29.41 22.12 -23.94
N GLY A 293 30.38 22.50 -23.10
CA GLY A 293 30.44 23.79 -22.40
C GLY A 293 29.80 23.87 -21.01
N THR A 294 29.22 22.80 -20.46
CA THR A 294 28.61 22.78 -19.10
C THR A 294 29.41 21.86 -18.15
N PRO A 295 29.86 22.34 -16.97
CA PRO A 295 30.59 21.52 -16.01
C PRO A 295 29.72 20.37 -15.44
N PRO A 296 30.31 19.21 -15.12
CA PRO A 296 29.61 18.18 -14.36
C PRO A 296 29.31 18.69 -12.94
N GLY A 297 28.17 18.28 -12.39
CA GLY A 297 27.79 18.67 -11.04
C GLY A 297 26.73 17.74 -10.46
N CYS A 298 26.84 17.43 -9.16
CA CYS A 298 25.90 16.59 -8.43
C CYS A 298 25.28 17.37 -7.28
N MET A 299 23.95 17.37 -7.19
CA MET A 299 23.19 17.90 -6.07
C MET A 299 22.57 16.72 -5.32
N THR A 300 22.69 16.72 -4.00
CA THR A 300 22.08 15.68 -3.17
C THR A 300 21.10 16.29 -2.20
N THR A 301 19.86 15.78 -2.22
CA THR A 301 18.83 16.11 -1.25
C THR A 301 18.60 14.89 -0.36
N GLU A 302 18.72 15.08 0.93
CA GLU A 302 18.42 14.11 1.97
C GLU A 302 17.23 14.62 2.79
N LEU A 303 16.24 13.77 2.98
CA LEU A 303 15.02 14.03 3.72
C LEU A 303 14.82 12.87 4.69
N THR A 304 14.87 13.16 5.98
CA THR A 304 14.64 12.18 7.04
C THR A 304 13.36 12.54 7.76
N SER A 305 12.36 11.67 7.64
CA SER A 305 11.08 11.78 8.35
C SER A 305 10.98 10.70 9.40
N THR A 306 10.79 11.07 10.65
CA THR A 306 10.55 10.15 11.76
C THR A 306 9.17 10.39 12.35
N LEU A 307 8.31 9.39 12.28
CA LEU A 307 7.05 9.31 13.00
C LEU A 307 7.23 8.48 14.27
N VAL A 308 6.93 9.05 15.42
CA VAL A 308 6.92 8.35 16.70
C VAL A 308 5.49 8.27 17.21
N SER A 309 5.00 7.06 17.34
CA SER A 309 3.74 6.70 18.00
C SER A 309 3.99 6.49 19.49
N GLN A 310 3.42 7.34 20.32
CA GLN A 310 3.45 7.25 21.79
C GLN A 310 2.04 6.94 22.30
N PRO A 311 1.88 6.49 23.57
CA PRO A 311 0.57 6.23 24.16
C PRO A 311 -0.41 7.43 24.11
N SER A 312 0.11 8.66 24.15
CA SER A 312 -0.69 9.89 24.21
C SER A 312 -0.71 10.72 22.92
N ALA A 313 0.20 10.47 21.97
CA ALA A 313 0.36 11.32 20.79
C ALA A 313 1.09 10.61 19.65
N PHE A 314 0.98 11.18 18.45
CA PHE A 314 1.85 10.91 17.31
C PHE A 314 2.73 12.14 17.07
N LYS A 315 4.05 11.94 17.00
CA LYS A 315 5.01 13.00 16.73
C LYS A 315 5.71 12.76 15.41
N LEU A 316 5.53 13.66 14.45
CA LEU A 316 6.24 13.64 13.17
C LEU A 316 7.35 14.68 13.20
N THR A 317 8.58 14.28 12.95
CA THR A 317 9.73 15.18 12.74
C THR A 317 10.29 14.95 11.35
N THR A 318 10.51 16.01 10.59
CA THR A 318 11.09 15.93 9.25
C THR A 318 12.27 16.88 9.15
N HIS A 319 13.42 16.36 8.73
CA HIS A 319 14.62 17.14 8.45
C HIS A 319 14.93 17.04 6.97
N VAL A 320 15.06 18.18 6.30
CA VAL A 320 15.42 18.28 4.89
C VAL A 320 16.75 18.99 4.79
N LYS A 321 17.70 18.37 4.11
CA LYS A 321 19.04 18.89 3.87
C LYS A 321 19.38 18.75 2.40
N CYS A 322 19.80 19.84 1.77
CA CYS A 322 20.25 19.84 0.40
C CYS A 322 21.70 20.30 0.31
N ILE A 323 22.52 19.49 -0.36
CA ILE A 323 23.95 19.69 -0.55
C ILE A 323 24.18 20.02 -2.02
N GLY A 324 24.76 21.20 -2.25
CA GLY A 324 25.09 21.72 -3.57
C GLY A 324 26.33 21.05 -4.17
N ILE A 325 26.64 21.45 -5.41
CA ILE A 325 27.70 20.84 -6.26
C ILE A 325 29.09 20.89 -5.61
N GLU A 326 29.36 21.92 -4.79
CA GLU A 326 30.65 22.09 -4.10
C GLU A 326 30.65 21.47 -2.69
N GLY A 327 29.64 20.66 -2.35
CA GLY A 327 29.55 19.97 -1.05
C GLY A 327 29.04 20.84 0.11
N HIS A 328 28.74 22.11 -0.12
CA HIS A 328 28.13 22.97 0.90
C HIS A 328 26.62 22.77 0.99
N VAL A 329 26.05 22.96 2.19
CA VAL A 329 24.60 22.94 2.40
C VAL A 329 24.01 24.19 1.77
N VAL A 330 23.13 24.02 0.78
CA VAL A 330 22.44 25.11 0.09
C VAL A 330 21.04 25.36 0.66
N PHE A 331 20.48 24.37 1.35
CA PHE A 331 19.18 24.47 2.00
C PHE A 331 19.10 23.48 3.16
N GLU A 332 18.57 23.92 4.29
CA GLU A 332 18.30 23.06 5.44
C GLU A 332 17.04 23.55 6.16
N LYS A 333 16.14 22.63 6.49
CA LYS A 333 14.92 22.95 7.23
C LYS A 333 14.46 21.76 8.06
N GLN A 334 13.96 22.05 9.25
CA GLN A 334 13.33 21.07 10.12
C GLN A 334 11.89 21.45 10.40
N PHE A 335 11.02 20.44 10.40
CA PHE A 335 9.62 20.52 10.73
C PHE A 335 9.33 19.54 11.87
N SER A 336 8.44 19.93 12.77
CA SER A 336 7.92 19.03 13.80
C SER A 336 6.45 19.31 14.00
N GLU A 337 5.65 18.25 14.03
CA GLU A 337 4.22 18.29 14.31
C GLU A 337 3.89 17.22 15.34
N GLU A 338 2.96 17.53 16.24
CA GLU A 338 2.48 16.61 17.26
C GLU A 338 0.95 16.59 17.24
N LEU A 339 0.40 15.39 17.10
CA LEU A 339 -1.02 15.13 17.05
C LEU A 339 -1.39 14.32 18.29
N SER A 340 -2.12 14.93 19.23
CA SER A 340 -2.62 14.22 20.40
C SER A 340 -3.62 13.13 20.00
N ARG A 341 -3.51 11.95 20.61
CA ARG A 341 -4.55 10.92 20.51
C ARG A 341 -5.76 11.42 21.28
N LYS A 342 -6.75 12.02 20.61
CA LYS A 342 -8.00 12.43 21.28
C LYS A 342 -8.68 11.16 21.84
N HIS A 343 -8.97 11.18 23.15
CA HIS A 343 -9.81 10.18 23.82
C HIS A 343 -11.27 10.36 23.43
#